data_AF-A0A6G2DAR0-F1
#
_entry.id   AF-A0A6G2DAR0-F1
#
_cell.length_a   1.000
_cell.length_b   1.000
_cell.length_c   1.000
_cell.angle_alpha   90.00
_cell.angle_beta   90.00
_cell.angle_gamma   90.00
#
_symmetry.space_group_name_H-M   'P 1'
#
loop_
_entity.id
_entity.type
_entity.pdbx_description
1 polymer ?
#
loop_
_entity_poly.entity_id
_entity_poly.type
_entity_poly.pdbx_seq_one_letter_code
_entity_poly.pdbx_strand_id
1 'polypeptide(L)'
;HLLWFSLPLAACLVVGAALGPADLVAFASLSERFSFPKRVSNILKGEGLLNDASGLVAFQVALTAWTTGAFSLGQASSSLIFSILGGFLIGFLTAMTNRFLHTFLLSVRATDIASELLLELSLPLVTFFLAEEVHVSGIIAVVVAGILKASRFKKITLLEAQVDTVTETVWHTVTFMLNGSVFVILGMELEMIAEPILTNPIYNPLLLLLSLIALTFVLFVIRFIMIYGYYAYRTRRLKKKLNKYMKDMFLLTFSGVKGTVSIATILLIPSNLEQEYPLLLFLVAGVTLVSFLTGLLVLPHLSDEEEESKDYLMHIAILNEVTLELEKELEDTRNKLPLYAAI
;
A
#
# COMPACT_ATOMS: atom_id res chain seq x y z
N HIS A 1 -8.81 -3.94 27.59
CA HIS A 1 -9.38 -3.61 28.91
C HIS A 1 -10.45 -4.61 29.33
N LEU A 2 -11.58 -4.74 28.63
CA LEU A 2 -12.65 -5.69 29.02
C LEU A 2 -12.21 -7.17 29.09
N LEU A 3 -11.32 -7.60 28.19
CA LEU A 3 -10.78 -8.97 28.19
C LEU A 3 -9.60 -9.17 29.15
N TRP A 4 -8.89 -8.08 29.45
CA TRP A 4 -7.65 -8.07 30.23
C TRP A 4 -7.69 -6.84 31.14
N PHE A 5 -8.24 -7.02 32.34
CA PHE A 5 -8.44 -5.93 33.32
C PHE A 5 -7.13 -5.38 33.89
N SER A 6 -6.05 -6.16 33.81
CA SER A 6 -4.70 -5.74 34.20
C SER A 6 -4.08 -4.72 33.25
N LEU A 7 -4.61 -4.55 32.03
CA LEU A 7 -4.08 -3.60 31.07
C LEU A 7 -4.68 -2.20 31.28
N PRO A 8 -3.85 -1.15 31.46
CA PRO A 8 -4.33 0.22 31.50
C PRO A 8 -5.14 0.58 30.25
N LEU A 9 -6.14 1.44 30.39
CA LEU A 9 -6.91 1.92 29.25
C LEU A 9 -6.00 2.60 28.21
N ALA A 10 -5.00 3.35 28.66
CA ALA A 10 -4.02 4.01 27.80
C ALA A 10 -3.23 3.01 26.94
N ALA A 11 -2.77 1.89 27.53
CA ALA A 11 -2.14 0.80 26.79
C ALA A 11 -3.07 0.20 25.71
N CYS A 12 -4.36 0.08 26.02
CA CYS A 12 -5.35 -0.40 25.06
C CYS A 12 -5.57 0.59 23.89
N LEU A 13 -5.49 1.91 24.16
CA LEU A 13 -5.56 2.94 23.11
C LEU A 13 -4.33 2.88 22.20
N VAL A 14 -3.15 2.62 22.77
CA VAL A 14 -1.91 2.41 22.00
C VAL A 14 -2.04 1.21 21.07
N VAL A 15 -2.55 0.07 21.55
CA VAL A 15 -2.84 -1.11 20.72
C VAL A 15 -3.86 -0.79 19.62
N GLY A 16 -4.92 -0.05 19.97
CA GLY A 16 -5.93 0.37 19.00
C GLY A 16 -5.37 1.28 17.90
N ALA A 17 -4.44 2.17 18.26
CA ALA A 17 -3.76 3.04 17.31
C ALA A 17 -2.77 2.27 16.42
N ALA A 18 -1.99 1.33 16.98
CA ALA A 18 -1.09 0.46 16.22
C ALA A 18 -1.86 -0.45 15.23
N LEU A 19 -3.02 -0.95 15.64
CA LEU A 19 -3.93 -1.72 14.81
C LEU A 19 -4.88 -0.85 13.98
N GLY A 20 -4.74 0.48 13.99
CA GLY A 20 -5.59 1.40 13.22
C GLY A 20 -5.31 1.31 11.71
N PRO A 21 -4.05 1.46 11.27
CA PRO A 21 -3.62 1.33 9.88
C PRO A 21 -4.02 0.01 9.22
N ALA A 22 -4.38 0.07 7.94
CA ALA A 22 -4.55 -1.08 7.08
C ALA A 22 -3.34 -1.11 6.15
N ASP A 23 -2.73 -2.28 5.99
CA ASP A 23 -1.43 -2.39 5.33
C ASP A 23 -1.59 -2.55 3.82
N LEU A 24 -1.08 -1.56 3.07
CA LEU A 24 -1.05 -1.58 1.61
C LEU A 24 -0.19 -2.68 1.05
N VAL A 25 0.90 -3.04 1.72
CA VAL A 25 1.83 -4.08 1.27
C VAL A 25 1.14 -5.43 1.35
N ALA A 26 0.46 -5.68 2.47
CA ALA A 26 -0.38 -6.85 2.65
C ALA A 26 -1.49 -6.92 1.60
N PHE A 27 -2.19 -5.81 1.34
CA PHE A 27 -3.18 -5.75 0.26
C PHE A 27 -2.56 -5.97 -1.14
N ALA A 28 -1.41 -5.36 -1.45
CA ALA A 28 -0.75 -5.44 -2.75
C ALA A 28 -0.41 -6.89 -3.10
N SER A 29 0.18 -7.63 -2.17
CA SER A 29 0.48 -9.05 -2.33
C SER A 29 -0.77 -9.91 -2.57
N LEU A 30 -1.90 -9.51 -1.99
CA LEU A 30 -3.19 -10.17 -2.16
C LEU A 30 -3.81 -9.83 -3.51
N SER A 31 -3.61 -8.60 -3.99
CA SER A 31 -4.07 -8.12 -5.28
C SER A 31 -3.32 -8.70 -6.48
N GLU A 32 -2.12 -9.25 -6.28
CA GLU A 32 -1.42 -10.04 -7.31
C GLU A 32 -2.09 -11.39 -7.55
N ARG A 33 -2.81 -11.92 -6.55
CA ARG A 33 -3.45 -13.25 -6.61
C ARG A 33 -4.94 -13.19 -6.92
N PHE A 34 -5.60 -12.05 -6.69
CA PHE A 34 -7.04 -11.90 -6.83
C PHE A 34 -7.40 -10.63 -7.59
N SER A 35 -8.40 -10.72 -8.46
CA SER A 35 -8.87 -9.56 -9.23
C SER A 35 -9.77 -8.66 -8.37
N PHE A 36 -9.48 -7.35 -8.39
CA PHE A 36 -10.28 -6.34 -7.70
C PHE A 36 -10.83 -5.32 -8.70
N PRO A 37 -12.08 -4.85 -8.56
CA PRO A 37 -12.57 -3.73 -9.34
C PRO A 37 -11.63 -2.53 -9.20
N LYS A 38 -11.25 -1.89 -10.31
CA LYS A 38 -10.33 -0.72 -10.32
C LYS A 38 -10.71 0.35 -9.28
N ARG A 39 -12.01 0.55 -9.05
CA ARG A 39 -12.54 1.48 -8.03
C ARG A 39 -12.14 1.09 -6.61
N VAL A 40 -12.26 -0.19 -6.25
CA VAL A 40 -11.91 -0.70 -4.92
C VAL A 40 -10.40 -0.63 -4.73
N SER A 41 -9.61 -1.07 -5.71
CA SER A 41 -8.15 -0.99 -5.67
C SER A 41 -7.65 0.45 -5.48
N ASN A 42 -8.20 1.40 -6.23
CA ASN A 42 -7.82 2.81 -6.11
C ASN A 42 -8.20 3.41 -4.74
N ILE A 43 -9.35 3.03 -4.18
CA ILE A 43 -9.75 3.49 -2.84
C ILE A 43 -8.79 2.94 -1.79
N LEU A 44 -8.45 1.64 -1.84
CA LEU A 44 -7.56 1.02 -0.86
C LEU A 44 -6.15 1.59 -0.95
N LYS A 45 -5.61 1.73 -2.16
CA LYS A 45 -4.32 2.41 -2.41
C LYS A 45 -4.33 3.82 -1.82
N GLY A 46 -5.37 4.60 -2.05
CA GLY A 46 -5.50 5.95 -1.48
C GLY A 46 -5.65 5.97 0.05
N GLU A 47 -6.44 5.05 0.61
CA GLU A 47 -6.67 4.92 2.05
C GLU A 47 -5.36 4.65 2.78
N GLY A 48 -4.62 3.62 2.35
CA GLY A 48 -3.43 3.19 3.07
C GLY A 48 -2.31 4.23 3.13
N LEU A 49 -2.17 5.07 2.10
CA LEU A 49 -1.19 6.16 2.08
C LEU A 49 -1.43 7.19 3.19
N LEU A 50 -2.69 7.47 3.51
CA LEU A 50 -3.06 8.35 4.61
C LEU A 50 -3.09 7.61 5.95
N ASN A 51 -3.42 6.31 5.91
CA ASN A 51 -3.63 5.51 7.10
C ASN A 51 -2.32 5.27 7.86
N ASP A 52 -1.22 5.00 7.16
CA ASP A 52 0.09 4.77 7.80
C ASP A 52 0.54 6.01 8.57
N ALA A 53 0.48 7.20 7.94
CA ALA A 53 0.84 8.46 8.58
C ALA A 53 -0.11 8.80 9.74
N SER A 54 -1.42 8.68 9.54
CA SER A 54 -2.40 9.03 10.57
C SER A 54 -2.38 8.06 11.76
N GLY A 55 -2.14 6.76 11.52
CA GLY A 55 -2.03 5.76 12.58
C GLY A 55 -0.76 5.90 13.41
N LEU A 56 0.38 6.21 12.78
CA LEU A 56 1.60 6.50 13.52
C LEU A 56 1.44 7.73 14.44
N VAL A 57 0.83 8.81 13.94
CA VAL A 57 0.55 9.99 14.77
C VAL A 57 -0.43 9.65 15.89
N ALA A 58 -1.51 8.93 15.60
CA ALA A 58 -2.45 8.48 16.62
C ALA A 58 -1.77 7.62 17.69
N PHE A 59 -0.83 6.76 17.29
CA PHE A 59 -0.02 5.94 18.18
C PHE A 59 0.89 6.78 19.07
N GLN A 60 1.65 7.72 18.49
CA GLN A 60 2.53 8.61 19.25
C GLN A 60 1.75 9.41 20.31
N VAL A 61 0.55 9.87 19.96
CA VAL A 61 -0.33 10.61 20.87
C VAL A 61 -0.85 9.70 21.99
N ALA A 62 -1.29 8.48 21.65
CA ALA A 62 -1.73 7.51 22.64
C ALA A 62 -0.59 7.10 23.59
N LEU A 63 0.61 6.91 23.05
CA LEU A 63 1.81 6.57 23.82
C LEU A 63 2.26 7.71 24.72
N THR A 64 2.25 8.95 24.22
CA THR A 64 2.55 10.14 25.01
C THR A 64 1.54 10.31 26.15
N ALA A 65 0.25 10.13 25.87
CA ALA A 65 -0.79 10.18 26.89
C ALA A 65 -0.61 9.07 27.94
N TRP A 66 -0.12 7.88 27.55
CA TRP A 66 0.18 6.80 28.48
C TRP A 66 1.38 7.10 29.37
N THR A 67 2.48 7.61 28.81
CA THR A 67 3.73 7.82 29.55
C THR A 67 3.72 9.10 30.39
N THR A 68 3.07 10.16 29.92
CA THR A 68 3.09 11.48 30.58
C THR A 68 1.78 11.82 31.28
N GLY A 69 0.69 11.10 31.01
CA GLY A 69 -0.66 11.45 31.47
C GLY A 69 -1.27 12.68 30.80
N ALA A 70 -0.53 13.36 29.91
CA ALA A 70 -0.98 14.56 29.22
C ALA A 70 -1.46 14.22 27.80
N PHE A 71 -2.66 14.68 27.45
CA PHE A 71 -3.23 14.55 26.12
C PHE A 71 -3.43 15.93 25.50
N SER A 72 -2.75 16.19 24.37
CA SER A 72 -2.89 17.43 23.61
C SER A 72 -3.38 17.15 22.20
N LEU A 73 -4.70 17.21 22.00
CA LEU A 73 -5.35 17.07 20.69
C LEU A 73 -4.86 18.14 19.70
N GLY A 74 -4.56 19.34 20.19
CA GLY A 74 -4.06 20.45 19.37
C GLY A 74 -2.68 20.16 18.79
N GLN A 75 -1.75 19.67 19.62
CA GLN A 75 -0.40 19.32 19.19
C GLN A 75 -0.39 18.12 18.24
N ALA A 76 -1.23 17.12 18.50
CA ALA A 76 -1.45 15.99 17.59
C ALA A 76 -1.91 16.46 16.20
N SER A 77 -2.93 17.32 16.17
CA SER A 77 -3.51 17.81 14.93
C SER A 77 -2.54 18.69 14.14
N SER A 78 -1.80 19.57 14.82
CA SER A 78 -0.79 20.42 14.16
C SER A 78 0.38 19.59 13.61
N SER A 79 0.83 18.58 14.35
CA SER A 79 1.91 17.68 13.90
C SER A 79 1.50 16.91 12.65
N LEU A 80 0.26 16.37 12.64
CA LEU A 80 -0.27 15.67 11.48
C LEU A 80 -0.35 16.57 10.24
N ILE A 81 -0.88 17.79 10.40
CA ILE A 81 -0.97 18.76 9.29
C ILE A 81 0.43 19.14 8.78
N PHE A 82 1.38 19.39 9.68
CA PHE A 82 2.75 19.70 9.32
C PHE A 82 3.42 18.56 8.57
N SER A 83 3.23 17.32 9.03
CA SER A 83 3.77 16.12 8.37
C SER A 83 3.21 15.90 6.97
N ILE A 84 1.90 16.10 6.77
CA ILE A 84 1.26 16.01 5.44
C ILE A 84 1.77 17.10 4.50
N LEU A 85 1.75 18.37 4.94
CA LEU A 85 2.15 19.51 4.11
C LEU A 85 3.65 19.44 3.78
N GLY A 86 4.48 19.09 4.76
CA GLY A 86 5.91 18.90 4.57
C GLY A 86 6.23 17.76 3.62
N GLY A 87 5.57 16.61 3.78
CA GLY A 87 5.69 15.49 2.84
C GLY A 87 5.31 15.90 1.41
N PHE A 88 4.20 16.62 1.25
CA PHE A 88 3.80 17.15 -0.06
C PHE A 88 4.85 18.08 -0.67
N LEU A 89 5.38 19.02 0.11
CA LEU A 89 6.41 19.95 -0.36
C LEU A 89 7.69 19.23 -0.80
N ILE A 90 8.17 18.27 -0.01
CA ILE A 90 9.38 17.50 -0.33
C ILE A 90 9.15 16.64 -1.57
N GLY A 91 8.02 15.94 -1.66
CA GLY A 91 7.68 15.15 -2.85
C GLY A 91 7.58 16.01 -4.12
N PHE A 92 7.06 17.23 -4.00
CA PHE A 92 7.04 18.19 -5.11
C PHE A 92 8.45 18.64 -5.52
N LEU A 93 9.28 19.00 -4.54
CA LEU A 93 10.66 19.45 -4.76
C LEU A 93 11.53 18.36 -5.42
N THR A 94 11.44 17.12 -4.93
CA THR A 94 12.22 16.00 -5.48
C THR A 94 11.74 15.61 -6.87
N ALA A 95 10.43 15.65 -7.14
CA ALA A 95 9.91 15.44 -8.49
C ALA A 95 10.39 16.51 -9.48
N MET A 96 10.40 17.78 -9.08
CA MET A 96 10.92 18.88 -9.92
C MET A 96 12.42 18.72 -10.17
N THR A 97 13.18 18.32 -9.15
CA THR A 97 14.61 18.04 -9.26
C THR A 97 14.88 16.89 -10.21
N ASN A 98 14.15 15.77 -10.07
CA ASN A 98 14.28 14.63 -10.97
C ASN A 98 13.93 15.03 -12.42
N ARG A 99 12.84 15.79 -12.60
CA ARG A 99 12.47 16.31 -13.91
C ARG A 99 13.56 17.19 -14.52
N PHE A 100 14.19 18.04 -13.72
CA PHE A 100 15.32 18.85 -14.15
C PHE A 100 16.51 17.98 -14.56
N LEU A 101 16.90 16.99 -13.75
CA LEU A 101 17.97 16.04 -14.06
C LEU A 101 17.70 15.26 -15.35
N HIS A 102 16.48 14.74 -15.54
CA HIS A 102 16.09 14.02 -16.74
C HIS A 102 16.18 14.91 -18.00
N THR A 103 15.70 16.16 -17.91
CA THR A 103 15.79 17.13 -19.01
C THR A 103 17.25 17.50 -19.31
N PHE A 104 18.08 17.61 -18.27
CA PHE A 104 19.50 17.86 -18.41
C PHE A 104 20.22 16.69 -19.10
N LEU A 105 19.98 15.43 -18.70
CA LEU A 105 20.58 14.26 -19.35
C LEU A 105 20.22 14.15 -20.84
N LEU A 106 18.97 14.47 -21.19
CA LEU A 106 18.54 14.55 -22.60
C LEU A 106 19.34 15.59 -23.38
N SER A 107 19.61 16.75 -22.77
CA SER A 107 20.36 17.83 -23.42
C SER A 107 21.84 17.47 -23.69
N VAL A 108 22.44 16.61 -22.87
CA VAL A 108 23.83 16.16 -23.02
C VAL A 108 23.94 14.86 -23.85
N ARG A 109 22.82 14.34 -24.40
CA ARG A 109 22.75 13.03 -25.10
C ARG A 109 23.27 11.86 -24.24
N ALA A 110 23.18 11.96 -22.92
CA ALA A 110 23.61 10.92 -21.98
C ALA A 110 22.46 9.97 -21.58
N THR A 111 21.33 10.01 -22.30
CA THR A 111 20.18 9.15 -22.00
C THR A 111 20.35 7.77 -22.61
N ASP A 112 20.66 6.82 -21.75
CA ASP A 112 20.52 5.39 -21.98
C ASP A 112 19.49 4.79 -21.02
N ILE A 113 19.07 3.55 -21.30
CA ILE A 113 18.06 2.82 -20.51
C ILE A 113 18.50 2.73 -19.03
N ALA A 114 19.80 2.55 -18.78
CA ALA A 114 20.35 2.44 -17.43
C ALA A 114 20.19 3.75 -16.64
N SER A 115 20.49 4.91 -17.22
CA SER A 115 20.32 6.20 -16.54
C SER A 115 18.86 6.51 -16.22
N GLU A 116 17.94 6.16 -17.11
CA GLU A 116 16.50 6.35 -16.87
C GLU A 116 16.00 5.44 -15.74
N LEU A 117 16.39 4.18 -15.73
CA LEU A 117 16.09 3.23 -14.63
C LEU A 117 16.71 3.68 -13.30
N LEU A 118 17.94 4.20 -13.30
CA LEU A 118 18.58 4.70 -12.09
C LEU A 118 17.86 5.93 -11.51
N LEU A 119 17.48 6.89 -12.35
CA LEU A 119 16.66 8.04 -11.92
C LEU A 119 15.27 7.62 -11.44
N GLU A 120 14.72 6.59 -12.05
CA GLU A 120 13.44 6.00 -11.70
C GLU A 120 13.45 5.34 -10.32
N LEU A 121 14.41 4.44 -10.08
CA LEU A 121 14.55 3.70 -8.83
C LEU A 121 15.05 4.57 -7.68
N SER A 122 15.88 5.58 -7.97
CA SER A 122 16.41 6.49 -6.94
C SER A 122 15.35 7.47 -6.42
N LEU A 123 14.39 7.89 -7.24
CA LEU A 123 13.37 8.87 -6.85
C LEU A 123 12.64 8.52 -5.55
N PRO A 124 12.01 7.34 -5.38
CA PRO A 124 11.31 7.01 -4.15
C PRO A 124 12.26 6.93 -2.94
N LEU A 125 13.44 6.34 -3.10
CA LEU A 125 14.40 6.20 -2.00
C LEU A 125 14.88 7.56 -1.49
N VAL A 126 15.37 8.41 -2.40
CA VAL A 126 15.86 9.75 -2.05
C VAL A 126 14.74 10.61 -1.46
N THR A 127 13.54 10.54 -2.05
CA THR A 127 12.39 11.33 -1.56
C THR A 127 11.97 10.90 -0.16
N PHE A 128 11.94 9.60 0.12
CA PHE A 128 11.60 9.07 1.43
C PHE A 128 12.59 9.53 2.50
N PHE A 129 13.89 9.30 2.27
CA PHE A 129 14.93 9.67 3.24
C PHE A 129 14.99 11.18 3.49
N LEU A 130 14.90 12.01 2.45
CA LEU A 130 14.87 13.47 2.62
C LEU A 130 13.68 13.94 3.46
N ALA A 131 12.53 13.27 3.35
CA ALA A 131 11.36 13.60 4.14
C ALA A 131 11.49 13.19 5.61
N GLU A 132 12.01 11.98 5.86
CA GLU A 132 12.23 11.49 7.23
C GLU A 132 13.28 12.33 7.98
N GLU A 133 14.34 12.80 7.31
CA GLU A 133 15.34 13.71 7.90
C GLU A 133 14.76 15.05 8.37
N VAL A 134 13.67 15.51 7.74
CA VAL A 134 12.96 16.74 8.13
C VAL A 134 11.76 16.43 9.04
N HIS A 135 11.62 15.17 9.49
CA HIS A 135 10.53 14.68 10.34
C HIS A 135 9.12 14.91 9.76
N VAL A 136 8.98 14.76 8.45
CA VAL A 136 7.70 14.81 7.74
C VAL A 136 7.43 13.49 7.05
N SER A 137 6.17 13.23 6.65
CA SER A 137 5.78 11.92 6.15
C SER A 137 6.49 11.54 4.84
N GLY A 138 7.46 10.62 4.91
CA GLY A 138 8.17 10.10 3.73
C GLY A 138 7.26 9.39 2.71
N ILE A 139 6.26 8.66 3.19
CA ILE A 139 5.30 7.94 2.32
C ILE A 139 4.55 8.93 1.41
N ILE A 140 3.95 9.98 1.99
CA ILE A 140 3.27 11.05 1.23
C ILE A 140 4.23 11.72 0.25
N ALA A 141 5.48 11.99 0.65
CA ALA A 141 6.46 12.59 -0.24
C ALA A 141 6.73 11.73 -1.47
N VAL A 142 6.93 10.42 -1.28
CA VAL A 142 7.15 9.47 -2.39
C VAL A 142 5.93 9.39 -3.31
N VAL A 143 4.71 9.36 -2.76
CA VAL A 143 3.48 9.33 -3.55
C VAL A 143 3.36 10.57 -4.42
N VAL A 144 3.55 11.75 -3.83
CA VAL A 144 3.47 13.02 -4.57
C VAL A 144 4.52 13.03 -5.69
N ALA A 145 5.73 12.59 -5.39
CA ALA A 145 6.78 12.48 -6.39
C ALA A 145 6.43 11.50 -7.52
N GLY A 146 5.88 10.33 -7.18
CA GLY A 146 5.43 9.31 -8.12
C GLY A 146 4.27 9.79 -9.01
N ILE A 147 3.26 10.46 -8.45
CA ILE A 147 2.14 11.03 -9.22
C ILE A 147 2.63 12.10 -10.20
N LEU A 148 3.50 13.01 -9.74
CA LEU A 148 4.06 14.05 -10.60
C LEU A 148 4.92 13.48 -11.74
N LYS A 149 5.65 12.39 -11.45
CA LYS A 149 6.40 11.64 -12.46
C LYS A 149 5.47 10.93 -13.45
N ALA A 150 4.43 10.26 -12.96
CA ALA A 150 3.47 9.52 -13.79
C ALA A 150 2.58 10.43 -14.64
N SER A 151 2.33 11.67 -14.22
CA SER A 151 1.53 12.67 -14.96
C SER A 151 2.19 13.15 -16.26
N ARG A 152 3.31 12.56 -16.68
CA ARG A 152 3.99 12.87 -17.95
C ARG A 152 3.18 12.27 -19.10
N PHE A 153 2.63 13.14 -19.96
CA PHE A 153 2.23 12.73 -21.31
C PHE A 153 3.51 12.42 -22.11
N LYS A 154 3.94 11.15 -22.09
CA LYS A 154 5.08 10.65 -22.88
C LYS A 154 4.71 10.69 -24.37
N LYS A 155 5.67 11.04 -25.25
CA LYS A 155 5.47 11.03 -26.70
C LYS A 155 5.87 9.66 -27.20
N ILE A 156 4.89 8.76 -27.37
CA ILE A 156 5.09 7.35 -27.74
C ILE A 156 6.14 7.23 -28.87
N THR A 157 7.36 6.82 -28.50
CA THR A 157 8.46 6.49 -29.40
C THR A 157 8.88 5.04 -29.14
N LEU A 158 9.53 4.39 -30.11
CA LEU A 158 10.01 3.01 -29.97
C LEU A 158 10.98 2.83 -28.78
N LEU A 159 11.80 3.85 -28.51
CA LEU A 159 12.73 3.86 -27.37
C LEU A 159 11.95 3.94 -26.04
N GLU A 160 10.93 4.82 -25.95
CA GLU A 160 10.06 4.88 -24.77
C GLU A 160 9.33 3.56 -24.53
N ALA A 161 8.86 2.87 -25.59
CA ALA A 161 8.21 1.58 -25.44
C ALA A 161 9.15 0.50 -24.88
N GLN A 162 10.41 0.44 -25.35
CA GLN A 162 11.41 -0.50 -24.80
C GLN A 162 11.76 -0.16 -23.34
N VAL A 163 11.93 1.13 -23.02
CA VAL A 163 12.18 1.57 -21.64
C VAL A 163 11.01 1.21 -20.75
N ASP A 164 9.77 1.40 -21.18
CA ASP A 164 8.58 1.09 -20.40
C ASP A 164 8.48 -0.42 -20.10
N THR A 165 8.73 -1.30 -21.08
CA THR A 165 8.74 -2.76 -20.86
C THR A 165 9.81 -3.19 -19.85
N VAL A 166 11.03 -2.65 -19.98
CA VAL A 166 12.12 -2.98 -19.04
C VAL A 166 11.80 -2.43 -17.65
N THR A 167 11.28 -1.22 -17.57
CA THR A 167 10.89 -0.55 -16.33
C THR A 167 9.80 -1.32 -15.59
N GLU A 168 8.77 -1.78 -16.31
CA GLU A 168 7.70 -2.61 -15.76
C GLU A 168 8.25 -3.93 -15.21
N THR A 169 9.12 -4.61 -15.97
CA THR A 169 9.75 -5.86 -15.54
C THR A 169 10.59 -5.66 -14.28
N VAL A 170 11.36 -4.57 -14.21
CA VAL A 170 12.19 -4.21 -13.06
C VAL A 170 11.31 -3.91 -11.84
N TRP A 171 10.27 -3.09 -11.99
CA TRP A 171 9.35 -2.76 -10.89
C TRP A 171 8.59 -3.97 -10.38
N HIS A 172 8.15 -4.87 -11.27
CA HIS A 172 7.53 -6.12 -10.88
C HIS A 172 8.48 -6.96 -10.03
N THR A 173 9.73 -7.11 -10.48
CA THR A 173 10.76 -7.86 -9.74
C THR A 173 11.06 -7.23 -8.37
N VAL A 174 11.25 -5.91 -8.32
CA VAL A 174 11.51 -5.16 -7.08
C VAL A 174 10.33 -5.29 -6.12
N THR A 175 9.10 -5.12 -6.60
CA THR A 175 7.88 -5.24 -5.80
C THR A 175 7.74 -6.64 -5.22
N PHE A 176 7.98 -7.68 -6.03
CA PHE A 176 7.97 -9.07 -5.57
C PHE A 176 9.02 -9.32 -4.48
N MET A 177 10.26 -8.86 -4.67
CA MET A 177 11.34 -9.01 -3.68
C MET A 177 11.03 -8.27 -2.38
N LEU A 178 10.53 -7.03 -2.46
CA LEU A 178 10.18 -6.23 -1.30
C LEU A 178 9.01 -6.85 -0.54
N ASN A 179 7.93 -7.22 -1.24
CA ASN A 179 6.78 -7.92 -0.64
C ASN A 179 7.23 -9.21 0.06
N GLY A 180 8.03 -10.04 -0.61
CA GLY A 180 8.57 -11.27 -0.03
C GLY A 180 9.42 -11.00 1.23
N SER A 181 10.28 -9.99 1.19
CA SER A 181 11.13 -9.61 2.33
C SER A 181 10.30 -9.15 3.53
N VAL A 182 9.29 -8.32 3.29
CA VAL A 182 8.36 -7.83 4.31
C VAL A 182 7.65 -9.00 5.02
N PHE A 183 7.20 -10.01 4.29
CA PHE A 183 6.57 -11.20 4.88
C PHE A 183 7.54 -12.12 5.64
N VAL A 184 8.77 -12.26 5.17
CA VAL A 184 9.81 -13.02 5.89
C VAL A 184 10.11 -12.35 7.23
N ILE A 185 10.29 -11.02 7.22
CA ILE A 185 10.53 -10.24 8.45
C ILE A 185 9.32 -10.36 9.39
N LEU A 186 8.09 -10.19 8.86
CA LEU A 186 6.87 -10.35 9.64
C LEU A 186 6.78 -11.74 10.29
N GLY A 187 7.15 -12.80 9.56
CA GLY A 187 7.18 -14.17 10.09
C GLY A 187 8.19 -14.34 11.23
N MET A 188 9.39 -13.79 11.08
CA MET A 188 10.42 -13.81 12.13
C MET A 188 10.01 -13.04 13.39
N GLU A 189 9.47 -11.83 13.22
CA GLU A 189 8.99 -11.00 14.32
C GLU A 189 7.85 -11.69 15.09
N LEU A 190 6.93 -12.33 14.36
CA LEU A 190 5.84 -13.09 14.99
C LEU A 190 6.34 -14.24 15.86
N GLU A 191 7.32 -15.00 15.40
CA GLU A 191 7.92 -16.09 16.17
C GLU A 191 8.57 -15.55 17.45
N MET A 192 9.38 -14.49 17.34
CA MET A 192 10.08 -13.86 18.45
C MET A 192 9.12 -13.29 19.51
N ILE A 193 7.99 -12.72 19.09
CA ILE A 193 6.97 -12.17 19.99
C ILE A 193 6.09 -13.28 20.60
N ALA A 194 5.81 -14.35 19.87
CA ALA A 194 4.88 -15.39 20.31
C ALA A 194 5.51 -16.38 21.30
N GLU A 195 6.76 -16.79 21.09
CA GLU A 195 7.42 -17.83 21.90
C GLU A 195 7.41 -17.53 23.41
N PRO A 196 7.77 -16.32 23.88
CA PRO A 196 7.82 -16.02 25.32
C PRO A 196 6.45 -16.01 26.00
N ILE A 197 5.38 -15.71 25.27
CA ILE A 197 4.01 -15.64 25.81
C ILE A 197 3.35 -17.02 25.80
N LEU A 198 3.57 -17.81 24.75
CA LEU A 198 2.97 -19.14 24.62
C LEU A 198 3.60 -20.18 25.55
N THR A 199 4.89 -20.02 25.89
CA THR A 199 5.60 -20.91 26.81
C THR A 199 5.38 -20.56 28.28
N ASN A 200 4.90 -19.35 28.58
CA ASN A 200 4.74 -18.87 29.94
C ASN A 200 3.41 -19.39 30.56
N PRO A 201 3.45 -20.17 31.66
CA PRO A 201 2.26 -20.77 32.28
C PRO A 201 1.26 -19.75 32.85
N ILE A 202 1.68 -18.48 33.01
CA ILE A 202 0.84 -17.40 33.55
C ILE A 202 -0.32 -17.08 32.59
N TYR A 203 -0.11 -17.22 31.29
CA TYR A 203 -1.13 -16.88 30.30
C TYR A 203 -1.96 -18.11 29.93
N ASN A 204 -3.29 -17.98 30.01
CA ASN A 204 -4.19 -19.03 29.58
C ASN A 204 -4.27 -19.06 28.03
N PRO A 205 -3.87 -20.16 27.36
CA PRO A 205 -3.86 -20.24 25.90
C PRO A 205 -5.25 -20.03 25.26
N LEU A 206 -6.31 -20.50 25.93
CA LEU A 206 -7.69 -20.32 25.46
C LEU A 206 -8.09 -18.84 25.49
N LEU A 207 -7.73 -18.13 26.56
CA LEU A 207 -8.04 -16.70 26.69
C LEU A 207 -7.26 -15.87 25.67
N LEU A 208 -5.99 -16.23 25.41
CA LEU A 208 -5.19 -15.61 24.36
C LEU A 208 -5.87 -15.79 23.00
N LEU A 209 -6.18 -17.03 22.60
CA LEU A 209 -6.84 -17.31 21.32
C LEU A 209 -8.18 -16.58 21.18
N LEU A 210 -9.03 -16.63 22.23
CA LEU A 210 -10.31 -15.94 22.23
C LEU A 210 -10.13 -14.43 22.11
N SER A 211 -9.12 -13.86 22.76
CA SER A 211 -8.82 -12.43 22.64
C SER A 211 -8.37 -12.03 21.24
N LEU A 212 -7.54 -12.84 20.56
CA LEU A 212 -7.12 -12.59 19.18
C LEU A 212 -8.31 -12.61 18.21
N ILE A 213 -9.15 -13.64 18.33
CA ILE A 213 -10.35 -13.79 17.47
C ILE A 213 -11.33 -12.65 17.74
N ALA A 214 -11.62 -12.36 19.01
CA ALA A 214 -12.57 -11.31 19.38
C ALA A 214 -12.09 -9.93 18.94
N LEU A 215 -10.81 -9.59 19.14
CA LEU A 215 -10.25 -8.31 18.70
C LEU A 215 -10.28 -8.19 17.17
N THR A 216 -9.84 -9.24 16.45
CA THR A 216 -9.87 -9.25 14.99
C THR A 216 -11.29 -9.07 14.46
N PHE A 217 -12.25 -9.80 15.03
CA PHE A 217 -13.66 -9.70 14.68
C PHE A 217 -14.19 -8.28 14.92
N VAL A 218 -13.93 -7.70 16.08
CA VAL A 218 -14.35 -6.33 16.41
C VAL A 218 -13.75 -5.31 15.43
N LEU A 219 -12.47 -5.44 15.05
CA LEU A 219 -11.85 -4.54 14.07
C LEU A 219 -12.54 -4.60 12.70
N PHE A 220 -12.83 -5.80 12.20
CA PHE A 220 -13.57 -5.96 10.94
C PHE A 220 -15.01 -5.42 11.04
N VAL A 221 -15.69 -5.65 12.16
CA VAL A 221 -17.05 -5.12 12.40
C VAL A 221 -17.05 -3.60 12.43
N ILE A 222 -16.12 -2.97 13.14
CA ILE A 222 -15.99 -1.50 13.17
C ILE A 222 -15.74 -0.97 11.76
N ARG A 223 -14.81 -1.58 11.02
CA ARG A 223 -14.52 -1.20 9.64
C ARG A 223 -15.75 -1.32 8.75
N PHE A 224 -16.48 -2.44 8.83
CA PHE A 224 -17.71 -2.66 8.09
C PHE A 224 -18.78 -1.61 8.42
N ILE A 225 -19.00 -1.31 9.70
CA ILE A 225 -19.98 -0.31 10.15
C ILE A 225 -19.63 1.07 9.58
N MET A 226 -18.36 1.48 9.63
CA MET A 226 -17.91 2.77 9.11
C MET A 226 -18.10 2.87 7.58
N ILE A 227 -17.71 1.83 6.85
CA ILE A 227 -17.89 1.75 5.39
C ILE A 227 -19.39 1.74 5.04
N TYR A 228 -20.18 0.93 5.73
CA TYR A 228 -21.63 0.86 5.55
C TYR A 228 -22.27 2.23 5.80
N GLY A 229 -21.89 2.92 6.89
CA GLY A 229 -22.36 4.26 7.22
C GLY A 229 -22.08 5.27 6.10
N TYR A 230 -20.85 5.26 5.55
CA TYR A 230 -20.47 6.11 4.42
C TYR A 230 -21.33 5.82 3.18
N TYR A 231 -21.47 4.56 2.79
CA TYR A 231 -22.27 4.20 1.62
C TYR A 231 -23.78 4.41 1.85
N ALA A 232 -24.28 4.23 3.07
CA ALA A 232 -25.68 4.52 3.41
C ALA A 232 -25.98 6.01 3.25
N TYR A 233 -25.11 6.88 3.77
CA TYR A 233 -25.20 8.33 3.61
C TYR A 233 -25.14 8.73 2.12
N ARG A 234 -24.14 8.22 1.39
CA ARG A 234 -23.95 8.51 -0.04
C ARG A 234 -25.14 8.05 -0.89
N THR A 235 -25.64 6.86 -0.62
CA THR A 235 -26.76 6.25 -1.36
C THR A 235 -28.06 7.00 -1.14
N ARG A 236 -28.30 7.48 0.10
CA ARG A 236 -29.43 8.38 0.40
C ARG A 236 -29.34 9.70 -0.36
N ARG A 237 -28.15 10.32 -0.39
CA ARG A 237 -27.91 11.57 -1.16
C ARG A 237 -28.13 11.38 -2.67
N LEU A 238 -27.72 10.24 -3.22
CA LEU A 238 -27.75 9.96 -4.67
C LEU A 238 -29.01 9.19 -5.13
N LYS A 239 -29.96 8.88 -4.25
CA LYS A 239 -31.18 8.08 -4.52
C LYS A 239 -30.92 6.75 -5.23
N LYS A 240 -29.80 6.09 -4.92
CA LYS A 240 -29.44 4.76 -5.47
C LYS A 240 -29.89 3.65 -4.51
N LYS A 241 -29.79 2.37 -4.93
CA LYS A 241 -29.99 1.22 -4.04
C LYS A 241 -28.67 0.79 -3.42
N LEU A 242 -28.70 0.46 -2.13
CA LEU A 242 -27.50 0.10 -1.34
C LEU A 242 -26.94 -1.27 -1.74
N ASN A 243 -27.79 -2.20 -2.18
CA ASN A 243 -27.39 -3.53 -2.66
C ASN A 243 -26.34 -3.50 -3.79
N LYS A 244 -26.31 -2.43 -4.59
CA LYS A 244 -25.30 -2.29 -5.66
C LYS A 244 -23.87 -2.16 -5.12
N TYR A 245 -23.73 -1.69 -3.88
CA TYR A 245 -22.44 -1.44 -3.24
C TYR A 245 -22.10 -2.50 -2.19
N MET A 246 -22.96 -3.48 -1.92
CA MET A 246 -22.74 -4.49 -0.88
C MET A 246 -21.44 -5.28 -1.13
N LYS A 247 -21.19 -5.66 -2.39
CA LYS A 247 -19.96 -6.33 -2.79
C LYS A 247 -18.73 -5.46 -2.56
N ASP A 248 -18.78 -4.18 -2.98
CA ASP A 248 -17.72 -3.20 -2.71
C ASP A 248 -17.46 -3.05 -1.21
N MET A 249 -18.51 -3.01 -0.38
CA MET A 249 -18.37 -2.87 1.08
C MET A 249 -17.66 -4.07 1.70
N PHE A 250 -18.02 -5.30 1.31
CA PHE A 250 -17.35 -6.51 1.79
C PHE A 250 -15.90 -6.57 1.30
N LEU A 251 -15.66 -6.27 0.01
CA LEU A 251 -14.30 -6.20 -0.52
C LEU A 251 -13.44 -5.19 0.23
N LEU A 252 -13.94 -3.96 0.46
CA LEU A 252 -13.23 -2.91 1.21
C LEU A 252 -13.03 -3.27 2.70
N THR A 253 -13.92 -4.07 3.28
CA THR A 253 -13.81 -4.51 4.67
C THR A 253 -12.73 -5.57 4.82
N PHE A 254 -12.79 -6.63 4.01
CA PHE A 254 -11.89 -7.78 4.12
C PHE A 254 -10.51 -7.56 3.49
N SER A 255 -10.38 -6.57 2.60
CA SER A 255 -9.08 -6.10 2.12
C SER A 255 -8.34 -5.20 3.11
N GLY A 256 -9.02 -4.76 4.18
CA GLY A 256 -8.45 -3.96 5.27
C GLY A 256 -7.57 -4.76 6.22
N VAL A 257 -6.74 -5.64 5.68
CA VAL A 257 -5.83 -6.49 6.45
C VAL A 257 -4.82 -5.64 7.20
N LYS A 258 -4.51 -6.06 8.42
CA LYS A 258 -3.40 -5.52 9.20
C LYS A 258 -2.11 -6.19 8.75
N GLY A 259 -0.99 -5.50 8.88
CA GLY A 259 0.29 -6.02 8.44
C GLY A 259 1.47 -5.38 9.13
N THR A 260 2.57 -5.24 8.41
CA THR A 260 3.89 -4.90 8.95
C THR A 260 3.96 -3.55 9.63
N VAL A 261 3.24 -2.55 9.13
CA VAL A 261 3.17 -1.22 9.76
C VAL A 261 2.68 -1.33 11.20
N SER A 262 1.71 -2.20 11.49
CA SER A 262 1.20 -2.40 12.86
C SER A 262 2.24 -3.02 13.78
N ILE A 263 3.03 -3.98 13.27
CA ILE A 263 4.12 -4.61 14.03
C ILE A 263 5.25 -3.61 14.29
N ALA A 264 5.71 -2.91 13.24
CA ALA A 264 6.74 -1.88 13.36
C ALA A 264 6.31 -0.78 14.35
N THR A 265 5.04 -0.38 14.31
CA THR A 265 4.50 0.63 15.22
C THR A 265 4.51 0.16 16.67
N ILE A 266 4.11 -1.09 16.96
CA ILE A 266 4.07 -1.56 18.36
C ILE A 266 5.47 -1.75 18.95
N LEU A 267 6.48 -2.01 18.13
CA LEU A 267 7.91 -2.07 18.53
C LEU A 267 8.51 -0.70 18.83
N LEU A 268 7.78 0.40 18.60
CA LEU A 268 8.18 1.73 19.05
C LEU A 268 7.86 1.99 20.53
N ILE A 269 7.20 1.03 21.21
CA ILE A 269 6.98 1.15 22.65
C ILE A 269 8.34 1.13 23.37
N PRO A 270 8.57 2.02 24.34
CA PRO A 270 9.78 2.00 25.16
C PRO A 270 10.02 0.64 25.83
N SER A 271 11.26 0.14 25.82
CA SER A 271 11.59 -1.22 26.28
C SER A 271 11.23 -1.54 27.73
N ASN A 272 11.12 -0.52 28.60
CA ASN A 272 10.61 -0.69 29.96
C ASN A 272 9.13 -1.12 29.96
N LEU A 273 8.30 -0.51 29.10
CA LEU A 273 6.89 -0.85 28.96
C LEU A 273 6.69 -2.17 28.18
N GLU A 274 7.59 -2.49 27.25
CA GLU A 274 7.57 -3.79 26.55
C GLU A 274 7.75 -4.96 27.53
N GLN A 275 8.69 -4.82 28.47
CA GLN A 275 8.94 -5.83 29.50
C GLN A 275 7.79 -5.93 30.51
N GLU A 276 7.14 -4.81 30.82
CA GLU A 276 6.02 -4.76 31.77
C GLU A 276 4.72 -5.29 31.14
N TYR A 277 4.53 -5.08 29.84
CA TYR A 277 3.31 -5.44 29.10
C TYR A 277 3.58 -6.22 27.80
N PRO A 278 4.26 -7.38 27.85
CA PRO A 278 4.60 -8.17 26.66
C PRO A 278 3.37 -8.73 25.95
N LEU A 279 2.24 -8.81 26.66
CA LEU A 279 0.93 -9.15 26.12
C LEU A 279 0.48 -8.18 25.01
N LEU A 280 0.87 -6.89 25.04
CA LEU A 280 0.46 -5.92 24.01
C LEU A 280 1.07 -6.26 22.66
N LEU A 281 2.37 -6.58 22.65
CA LEU A 281 3.10 -7.03 21.45
C LEU A 281 2.44 -8.29 20.87
N PHE A 282 2.16 -9.28 21.73
CA PHE A 282 1.48 -10.51 21.33
C PHE A 282 0.09 -10.26 20.74
N LEU A 283 -0.71 -9.40 21.36
CA LEU A 283 -2.05 -9.07 20.86
C LEU A 283 -1.99 -8.37 19.50
N VAL A 284 -1.10 -7.40 19.32
CA VAL A 284 -0.94 -6.72 18.02
C VAL A 284 -0.45 -7.70 16.97
N ALA A 285 0.62 -8.43 17.23
CA ALA A 285 1.20 -9.38 16.30
C ALA A 285 0.19 -10.50 15.94
N GLY A 286 -0.46 -11.11 16.94
CA GLY A 286 -1.49 -12.12 16.73
C GLY A 286 -2.70 -11.60 15.97
N VAL A 287 -3.20 -10.40 16.28
CA VAL A 287 -4.31 -9.79 15.53
C VAL A 287 -3.87 -9.46 14.09
N THR A 288 -2.63 -9.04 13.87
CA THR A 288 -2.13 -8.81 12.50
C THR A 288 -2.12 -10.08 11.68
N LEU A 289 -1.61 -11.17 12.23
CA LEU A 289 -1.62 -12.49 11.60
C LEU A 289 -3.04 -12.96 11.30
N VAL A 290 -3.93 -12.95 12.29
CA VAL A 290 -5.32 -13.44 12.12
C VAL A 290 -6.07 -12.55 11.14
N SER A 291 -5.85 -11.24 11.14
CA SER A 291 -6.44 -10.31 10.17
C SER A 291 -5.97 -10.61 8.75
N PHE A 292 -4.67 -10.81 8.55
CA PHE A 292 -4.11 -11.17 7.25
C PHE A 292 -4.65 -12.51 6.73
N LEU A 293 -4.67 -13.55 7.58
CA LEU A 293 -5.23 -14.86 7.25
C LEU A 293 -6.72 -14.77 6.92
N THR A 294 -7.48 -13.95 7.65
CA THR A 294 -8.90 -13.72 7.36
C THR A 294 -9.08 -13.11 5.97
N GLY A 295 -8.27 -12.10 5.62
CA GLY A 295 -8.28 -11.51 4.27
C GLY A 295 -7.97 -12.55 3.19
N LEU A 296 -6.94 -13.37 3.40
CA LEU A 296 -6.52 -14.42 2.46
C LEU A 296 -7.59 -15.49 2.23
N LEU A 297 -8.34 -15.88 3.28
CA LEU A 297 -9.39 -16.91 3.17
C LEU A 297 -10.70 -16.35 2.61
N VAL A 298 -11.06 -15.11 2.95
CA VAL A 298 -12.37 -14.54 2.64
C VAL A 298 -12.40 -13.86 1.27
N LEU A 299 -11.33 -13.16 0.87
CA LEU A 299 -11.29 -12.45 -0.41
C LEU A 299 -11.46 -13.32 -1.67
N PRO A 300 -10.91 -14.54 -1.77
CA PRO A 300 -11.15 -15.41 -2.93
C PRO A 300 -12.64 -15.68 -3.18
N HIS A 301 -13.44 -15.77 -2.11
CA HIS A 301 -14.88 -16.03 -2.19
C HIS A 301 -15.69 -14.78 -2.59
N LEU A 302 -15.06 -13.61 -2.57
CA LEU A 302 -15.69 -12.30 -2.83
C LEU A 302 -15.20 -11.67 -4.15
N SER A 303 -13.97 -11.93 -4.57
CA SER A 303 -13.45 -11.52 -5.87
C SER A 303 -14.17 -12.29 -6.98
N ASP A 304 -14.50 -11.61 -8.08
CA ASP A 304 -14.91 -12.31 -9.28
C ASP A 304 -13.69 -13.06 -9.85
N GLU A 305 -13.87 -14.32 -10.25
CA GLU A 305 -12.90 -15.01 -11.10
C GLU A 305 -12.60 -14.11 -12.31
N GLU A 306 -11.32 -14.03 -12.69
CA GLU A 306 -10.93 -13.29 -13.89
C GLU A 306 -11.70 -13.85 -15.10
N GLU A 307 -12.62 -13.06 -15.65
CA GLU A 307 -12.93 -13.20 -17.07
C GLU A 307 -11.69 -12.72 -17.84
N GLU A 308 -10.75 -13.64 -18.03
CA GLU A 308 -9.59 -13.53 -18.93
C GLU A 308 -10.02 -13.23 -20.40
N SER A 309 -11.32 -13.15 -20.71
CA SER A 309 -11.86 -13.22 -22.07
C SER A 309 -11.93 -11.90 -22.86
N LYS A 310 -11.68 -10.73 -22.24
CA LYS A 310 -11.80 -9.44 -22.96
C LYS A 310 -10.52 -8.92 -23.59
N ASP A 311 -9.35 -9.30 -23.07
CA ASP A 311 -8.09 -8.74 -23.56
C ASP A 311 -7.63 -9.40 -24.86
N TYR A 312 -8.00 -10.67 -25.09
CA TYR A 312 -7.71 -11.36 -26.35
C TYR A 312 -8.30 -10.66 -27.56
N LEU A 313 -9.53 -10.14 -27.48
CA LEU A 313 -10.16 -9.44 -28.61
C LEU A 313 -9.44 -8.14 -28.97
N MET A 314 -8.94 -7.42 -27.97
CA MET A 314 -8.16 -6.20 -28.17
C MET A 314 -6.78 -6.52 -28.76
N HIS A 315 -6.09 -7.53 -28.22
CA HIS A 315 -4.81 -8.00 -28.75
C HIS A 315 -4.94 -8.52 -30.19
N ILE A 316 -6.00 -9.28 -30.50
CA ILE A 316 -6.29 -9.76 -31.86
C ILE A 316 -6.58 -8.58 -32.79
N ALA A 317 -7.33 -7.56 -32.33
CA ALA A 317 -7.60 -6.36 -33.13
C ALA A 317 -6.31 -5.58 -33.46
N ILE A 318 -5.45 -5.36 -32.45
CA ILE A 318 -4.15 -4.69 -32.62
C ILE A 318 -3.24 -5.50 -33.55
N LEU A 319 -3.14 -6.82 -33.34
CA LEU A 319 -2.33 -7.68 -34.20
C LEU A 319 -2.83 -7.66 -35.65
N ASN A 320 -4.15 -7.70 -35.85
CA ASN A 320 -4.73 -7.58 -37.19
C ASN A 320 -4.40 -6.24 -37.84
N GLU A 321 -4.52 -5.13 -37.11
CA GLU A 321 -4.20 -3.79 -37.61
C GLU A 321 -2.71 -3.69 -37.99
N VAL A 322 -1.81 -4.21 -37.16
CA VAL A 322 -0.37 -4.27 -37.46
C VAL A 322 -0.09 -5.16 -38.66
N THR A 323 -0.73 -6.34 -38.77
CA THR A 323 -0.53 -7.21 -39.94
C THR A 323 -1.01 -6.56 -41.23
N LEU A 324 -2.10 -5.81 -41.20
CA LEU A 324 -2.62 -5.07 -42.36
C LEU A 324 -1.68 -3.94 -42.77
N GLU A 325 -1.12 -3.20 -41.82
CA GLU A 325 -0.13 -2.15 -42.08
C GLU A 325 1.14 -2.73 -42.71
N LEU A 326 1.65 -3.84 -42.15
CA LEU A 326 2.83 -4.54 -42.67
C LEU A 326 2.60 -5.13 -44.06
N GLU A 327 1.40 -5.68 -44.32
CA GLU A 327 1.03 -6.22 -45.64
C GLU A 327 0.98 -5.10 -46.69
N LYS A 328 0.44 -3.94 -46.32
CA LYS A 328 0.40 -2.74 -47.17
C LYS A 328 1.79 -2.17 -47.46
N GLU A 329 2.68 -2.12 -46.47
CA GLU A 329 4.09 -1.76 -46.68
C GLU A 329 4.81 -2.77 -47.58
N LEU A 330 4.50 -4.07 -47.44
CA LEU A 330 5.09 -5.12 -48.25
C LEU A 330 4.63 -5.04 -49.71
N GLU A 331 3.36 -4.70 -49.98
CA GLU A 331 2.87 -4.42 -51.33
C GLU A 331 3.53 -3.17 -51.95
N ASP A 332 3.70 -2.10 -51.17
CA ASP A 332 4.39 -0.88 -51.64
C ASP A 332 5.88 -1.16 -51.93
N THR A 333 6.50 -2.05 -51.17
CA THR A 333 7.88 -2.51 -51.39
C THR A 333 7.99 -3.44 -52.60
N ARG A 334 6.98 -4.28 -52.85
CA ARG A 334 6.88 -5.13 -54.05
C ARG A 334 6.75 -4.33 -55.34
N ASN A 335 6.08 -3.18 -55.29
CA ASN A 335 6.02 -2.22 -56.40
C ASN A 335 7.35 -1.47 -56.63
N LYS A 336 8.25 -1.43 -55.63
CA LYS A 336 9.58 -0.79 -55.71
C LYS A 336 10.71 -1.77 -56.07
N LEU A 337 10.48 -3.08 -55.98
CA LEU A 337 11.43 -4.12 -56.42
C LEU A 337 11.93 -3.96 -57.88
N PRO A 338 11.11 -3.52 -58.86
CA PRO A 338 11.59 -3.21 -60.21
C PRO A 338 12.50 -1.96 -60.26
N LEU A 339 12.36 -1.04 -59.31
CA LEU A 339 13.12 0.21 -59.23
C LEU A 339 14.51 0.00 -58.62
N TYR A 340 14.65 -0.94 -57.67
CA TYR A 340 15.94 -1.34 -57.10
C TYR A 340 16.75 -2.29 -58.00
N ALA A 341 16.09 -3.05 -58.88
CA ALA A 341 16.76 -3.87 -59.88
C ALA A 341 17.30 -3.07 -61.08
N ALA A 342 16.98 -1.77 -61.15
CA ALA A 342 17.36 -0.87 -62.25
C ALA A 342 18.48 0.13 -61.87
N ILE A 343 19.06 0.01 -60.68
CA ILE A 343 20.27 0.74 -60.22
C ILE A 343 21.42 -0.26 -60.12
#